data_AF-A0A4S9SUA4-F1
#
_entry.id   AF-A0A4S9SUA4-F1
#
_cell.length_a   1.000
_cell.length_b   1.000
_cell.length_c   1.000
_cell.angle_alpha   90.00
_cell.angle_beta   90.00
_cell.angle_gamma   90.00
#
_symmetry.space_group_name_H-M   'P 1'
#
loop_
_entity.id
_entity.type
_entity.pdbx_description
1 polymer ?
#
loop_
_entity_poly.entity_id
_entity_poly.type
_entity_poly.pdbx_seq_one_letter_code
_entity_poly.pdbx_strand_id
1 'polypeptide(L)'
;MSAAQNIPIRNRDDSAVTNSFDPSTSPTATFTSPSSSFSHRASQSAASAKQLKPFNTQDVKVLLLENINVTGQDILRQQGYQVEALKSSLPEDQLIEKIKDVHVIGIRSKTKLTPKVLEHAKNLIVIGCFCIGTNQVDLNYAANAGIAVFNSPFSNSRSVAELVISEIIALARQLADRSMELHKGIWNKVSAGCWEVRGKTLGIVGYGHIGNQLSVLAEAMGMSVIYYDVVNLMSMGTAKQVPTLKALLEGADFVTLHVPEIPETQNMISTEQFGYMRKGSYLINASRGTVVDIPALVEAMRSGKIAGAAIDVYPNEPAGNGEYFNKELNTWAEDLRSLKNLILTPHIGGSTEEAQSAIGVEVAEALAKYVNEGSTVGAVNMPEVNLRSLTADEPNHVRIIYIHKNVPGVLRRVNEVLGEHNVDKQMTDSRGDVAYLMADISNVNQRDISSLYNSLEDLGSRVRTRVLY
;
A
#
# COMPACT_ATOMS: atom_id res chain seq x y z
N MET A 1 57.12 30.11 10.71
CA MET A 1 57.03 29.27 11.94
C MET A 1 55.62 28.72 11.94
N SER A 2 55.29 27.43 11.85
CA SER A 2 55.97 26.19 12.23
C SER A 2 55.75 25.14 11.14
N ALA A 3 56.74 24.28 10.95
CA ALA A 3 56.85 23.30 9.87
C ALA A 3 55.99 22.05 10.08
N ALA A 4 55.60 21.43 8.96
CA ALA A 4 54.97 20.12 8.90
C ALA A 4 55.99 19.01 9.26
N GLN A 5 55.54 18.03 10.05
CA GLN A 5 56.33 16.85 10.42
C GLN A 5 56.14 15.73 9.38
N ASN A 6 57.26 15.17 8.94
CA ASN A 6 57.37 14.02 8.04
C ASN A 6 57.08 12.69 8.76
N ILE A 7 56.41 11.77 8.06
CA ILE A 7 56.27 10.34 8.42
C ILE A 7 57.19 9.53 7.50
N PRO A 8 57.99 8.57 8.00
CA PRO A 8 59.07 7.94 7.24
C PRO A 8 58.61 6.77 6.35
N ILE A 9 59.30 6.63 5.22
CA ILE A 9 59.19 5.58 4.20
C ILE A 9 59.80 4.28 4.73
N ARG A 10 59.16 3.12 4.48
CA ARG A 10 59.77 1.80 4.64
C ARG A 10 59.67 0.99 3.34
N ASN A 11 60.79 0.33 3.05
CA ASN A 11 61.21 -0.22 1.76
C ASN A 11 60.36 -1.34 1.17
N ARG A 12 60.47 -1.42 -0.17
CA ARG A 12 60.09 -2.52 -1.06
C ARG A 12 60.90 -3.79 -0.76
N ASP A 13 60.24 -4.94 -0.84
CA ASP A 13 60.86 -6.22 -1.18
C ASP A 13 60.29 -6.69 -2.53
N ASP A 14 61.21 -7.10 -3.41
CA ASP A 14 61.00 -7.65 -4.74
C ASP A 14 60.59 -9.13 -4.67
N SER A 15 59.55 -9.51 -5.42
CA SER A 15 59.51 -10.83 -6.06
C SER A 15 58.54 -10.82 -7.23
N ALA A 16 59.10 -10.96 -8.44
CA ALA A 16 58.41 -11.08 -9.71
C ALA A 16 57.53 -12.33 -9.80
N VAL A 17 56.36 -12.21 -10.44
CA VAL A 17 55.66 -13.36 -11.04
C VAL A 17 55.03 -12.94 -12.37
N THR A 18 55.35 -13.74 -13.39
CA THR A 18 55.10 -13.63 -14.82
C THR A 18 53.64 -13.81 -15.24
N ASN A 19 53.26 -13.12 -16.32
CA ASN A 19 52.04 -13.34 -17.09
C ASN A 19 52.06 -14.69 -17.83
N SER A 20 50.98 -15.46 -17.72
CA SER A 20 50.59 -16.48 -18.71
C SER A 20 49.07 -16.59 -18.76
N PHE A 21 48.50 -16.31 -19.93
CA PHE A 21 47.10 -16.53 -20.31
C PHE A 21 46.95 -17.94 -20.90
N ASP A 22 45.90 -18.67 -20.50
CA ASP A 22 45.06 -19.52 -21.39
C ASP A 22 43.79 -20.02 -20.65
N PRO A 23 42.74 -20.49 -21.36
CA PRO A 23 41.34 -20.16 -21.05
C PRO A 23 40.50 -21.34 -20.55
N SER A 24 39.26 -21.03 -20.11
CA SER A 24 38.11 -21.94 -20.02
C SER A 24 38.10 -23.00 -18.91
N THR A 25 37.36 -22.69 -17.83
CA THR A 25 36.41 -23.63 -17.20
C THR A 25 35.29 -22.83 -16.53
N SER A 26 34.06 -23.00 -17.00
CA SER A 26 32.85 -22.46 -16.35
C SER A 26 32.61 -23.12 -14.99
N PRO A 27 32.14 -22.37 -13.98
CA PRO A 27 31.25 -22.91 -12.98
C PRO A 27 29.90 -22.19 -13.00
N THR A 28 28.85 -22.98 -12.96
CA THR A 28 27.44 -22.62 -12.78
C THR A 28 27.29 -21.67 -11.59
N ALA A 29 27.09 -20.37 -11.86
CA ALA A 29 26.83 -19.38 -10.83
C ALA A 29 25.33 -19.35 -10.52
N THR A 30 24.95 -19.95 -9.40
CA THR A 30 23.67 -19.72 -8.75
C THR A 30 23.63 -18.27 -8.27
N PHE A 31 22.65 -17.48 -8.71
CA PHE A 31 22.41 -16.13 -8.22
C PHE A 31 21.94 -16.19 -6.75
N THR A 32 22.81 -15.83 -5.82
CA THR A 32 22.41 -15.41 -4.47
C THR A 32 22.83 -13.96 -4.30
N SER A 33 21.86 -13.06 -4.23
CA SER A 33 22.05 -11.65 -3.93
C SER A 33 22.76 -11.50 -2.57
N PRO A 34 23.79 -10.65 -2.43
CA PRO A 34 24.38 -10.38 -1.14
C PRO A 34 23.39 -9.58 -0.28
N SER A 35 23.18 -10.05 0.95
CA SER A 35 22.41 -9.36 1.98
C SER A 35 23.01 -7.99 2.27
N SER A 36 22.14 -6.98 2.27
CA SER A 36 22.44 -5.58 2.54
C SER A 36 23.17 -5.42 3.89
N SER A 37 24.41 -4.95 3.83
CA SER A 37 25.28 -4.72 4.99
C SER A 37 24.95 -3.44 5.78
N PHE A 38 23.70 -2.97 5.73
CA PHE A 38 23.25 -1.75 6.41
C PHE A 38 22.50 -2.01 7.73
N SER A 39 22.33 -3.27 8.14
CA SER A 39 21.54 -3.66 9.33
C SER A 39 22.34 -3.91 10.61
N HIS A 40 23.67 -3.76 10.62
CA HIS A 40 24.50 -4.18 11.78
C HIS A 40 25.08 -3.07 12.67
N ARG A 41 24.53 -1.85 12.66
CA ARG A 41 24.95 -0.80 13.61
C ARG A 41 23.87 -0.20 14.52
N ALA A 42 22.67 -0.80 14.56
CA ALA A 42 21.60 -0.39 15.47
C ALA A 42 21.27 -1.43 16.57
N SER A 43 22.20 -2.34 16.89
CA SER A 43 22.03 -3.33 17.97
C SER A 43 22.78 -2.94 19.25
N GLN A 44 22.64 -1.69 19.71
CA GLN A 44 22.98 -1.32 21.08
C GLN A 44 21.68 -1.17 21.89
N SER A 45 21.41 -2.21 22.68
CA SER A 45 20.44 -2.31 23.78
C SER A 45 19.03 -1.74 23.56
N ALA A 46 18.19 -2.39 22.75
CA ALA A 46 16.75 -2.32 22.96
C ALA A 46 16.37 -3.38 24.01
N ALA A 47 15.94 -2.96 25.20
CA ALA A 47 15.28 -3.87 26.14
C ALA A 47 14.12 -4.58 25.42
N SER A 48 13.92 -5.87 25.67
CA SER A 48 12.86 -6.66 25.01
C SER A 48 11.50 -6.01 25.28
N ALA A 49 10.77 -5.65 24.22
CA ALA A 49 9.41 -5.15 24.34
C ALA A 49 8.53 -6.18 25.05
N LYS A 50 7.71 -5.72 26.00
CA LYS A 50 6.78 -6.56 26.76
C LYS A 50 5.57 -6.87 25.87
N GLN A 51 5.26 -8.16 25.71
CA GLN A 51 4.02 -8.57 25.04
C GLN A 51 2.84 -8.32 26.01
N LEU A 52 2.10 -7.23 25.78
CA LEU A 52 0.97 -6.88 26.65
C LEU A 52 -0.25 -7.73 26.32
N LYS A 53 -0.98 -8.17 27.34
CA LYS A 53 -2.21 -8.95 27.18
C LYS A 53 -3.43 -8.10 27.53
N PRO A 54 -4.56 -8.24 26.83
CA PRO A 54 -5.81 -7.61 27.22
C PRO A 54 -6.30 -8.13 28.59
N PHE A 55 -6.76 -7.24 29.46
CA PHE A 55 -7.24 -7.55 30.83
C PHE A 55 -8.39 -8.56 30.92
N ASN A 56 -9.14 -8.82 29.84
CA ASN A 56 -10.35 -9.65 29.88
C ASN A 56 -10.55 -10.58 28.66
N THR A 57 -9.46 -11.00 27.99
CA THR A 57 -9.59 -11.85 26.80
C THR A 57 -8.64 -13.03 26.93
N GLN A 58 -9.17 -14.23 27.18
CA GLN A 58 -8.32 -15.41 27.30
C GLN A 58 -7.86 -15.99 25.96
N ASP A 59 -8.49 -15.63 24.83
CA ASP A 59 -8.01 -15.97 23.49
C ASP A 59 -8.47 -14.96 22.43
N VAL A 60 -7.54 -14.37 21.68
CA VAL A 60 -7.85 -13.49 20.54
C VAL A 60 -8.20 -14.37 19.33
N LYS A 61 -9.46 -14.32 18.90
CA LYS A 61 -9.94 -15.01 17.70
C LYS A 61 -9.77 -14.15 16.45
N VAL A 62 -9.08 -14.70 15.46
CA VAL A 62 -8.78 -14.06 14.17
C VAL A 62 -9.48 -14.85 13.07
N LEU A 63 -10.34 -14.17 12.30
CA LEU A 63 -10.98 -14.73 11.10
C LEU A 63 -10.35 -14.11 9.86
N LEU A 64 -9.72 -14.93 9.01
CA LEU A 64 -9.11 -14.51 7.75
C LEU A 64 -9.92 -15.08 6.59
N LEU A 65 -10.42 -14.23 5.69
CA LEU A 65 -11.24 -14.61 4.54
C LEU A 65 -10.49 -14.42 3.23
N GLU A 66 -10.96 -15.07 2.17
CA GLU A 66 -10.47 -14.88 0.79
C GLU A 66 -9.01 -15.30 0.54
N ASN A 67 -8.57 -16.36 1.23
CA ASN A 67 -7.25 -16.97 1.05
C ASN A 67 -6.08 -15.98 1.22
N ILE A 68 -6.06 -15.28 2.35
CA ILE A 68 -4.95 -14.41 2.74
C ILE A 68 -3.62 -15.19 2.75
N ASN A 69 -2.54 -14.55 2.31
CA ASN A 69 -1.23 -15.16 2.16
C ASN A 69 -0.76 -15.84 3.47
N VAL A 70 -0.14 -17.02 3.34
CA VAL A 70 0.30 -17.86 4.46
C VAL A 70 1.23 -17.09 5.42
N THR A 71 2.10 -16.23 4.89
CA THR A 71 3.03 -15.40 5.69
C THR A 71 2.27 -14.55 6.71
N GLY A 72 1.18 -13.88 6.31
CA GLY A 72 0.36 -13.07 7.21
C GLY A 72 -0.38 -13.93 8.25
N GLN A 73 -0.82 -15.13 7.87
CA GLN A 73 -1.43 -16.07 8.81
C GLN A 73 -0.42 -16.52 9.88
N ASP A 74 0.81 -16.80 9.46
CA ASP A 74 1.87 -17.30 10.35
C ASP A 74 2.34 -16.22 11.33
N ILE A 75 2.44 -14.96 10.90
CA ILE A 75 2.71 -13.83 11.80
C ILE A 75 1.65 -13.77 12.91
N LEU A 76 0.36 -13.88 12.55
CA LEU A 76 -0.72 -13.85 13.54
C LEU A 76 -0.74 -15.09 14.44
N ARG A 77 -0.42 -16.28 13.92
CA ARG A 77 -0.27 -17.51 14.71
C ARG A 77 0.90 -17.43 15.69
N GLN A 78 2.03 -16.85 15.27
CA GLN A 78 3.21 -16.67 16.12
C GLN A 78 2.95 -15.73 17.31
N GLN A 79 1.96 -14.83 17.20
CA GLN A 79 1.50 -14.03 18.34
C GLN A 79 0.67 -14.83 19.36
N GLY A 80 0.32 -16.09 19.06
CA GLY A 80 -0.51 -16.94 19.90
C GLY A 80 -2.01 -16.78 19.67
N TYR A 81 -2.44 -16.17 18.55
CA TYR A 81 -3.86 -15.98 18.24
C TYR A 81 -4.52 -17.25 17.66
N GLN A 82 -5.82 -17.39 17.88
CA GLN A 82 -6.63 -18.46 17.27
C GLN A 82 -7.04 -18.05 15.86
N VAL A 83 -6.23 -18.45 14.87
CA VAL A 83 -6.43 -18.07 13.46
C VAL A 83 -7.26 -19.11 12.71
N GLU A 84 -8.47 -18.73 12.31
CA GLU A 84 -9.30 -19.45 11.34
C GLU A 84 -9.14 -18.79 9.96
N ALA A 85 -8.64 -19.53 8.96
CA ALA A 85 -8.44 -19.03 7.60
C ALA A 85 -9.34 -19.76 6.60
N LEU A 86 -10.16 -19.01 5.86
CA LEU A 86 -11.08 -19.52 4.84
C LEU A 86 -10.62 -19.07 3.45
N LYS A 87 -10.75 -19.99 2.47
CA LYS A 87 -10.32 -19.74 1.09
C LYS A 87 -11.25 -18.80 0.33
N SER A 88 -12.54 -18.79 0.68
CA SER A 88 -13.57 -18.00 0.01
C SER A 88 -14.04 -16.85 0.89
N SER A 89 -14.75 -15.90 0.27
CA SER A 89 -15.64 -15.01 1.00
C SER A 89 -16.85 -15.80 1.53
N LEU A 90 -17.54 -15.23 2.50
CA LEU A 90 -18.77 -15.79 3.07
C LEU A 90 -19.99 -14.99 2.59
N PRO A 91 -21.15 -15.63 2.39
CA PRO A 91 -22.42 -14.93 2.27
C PRO A 91 -22.72 -14.11 3.53
N GLU A 92 -23.50 -13.04 3.39
CA GLU A 92 -23.78 -12.09 4.48
C GLU A 92 -24.32 -12.77 5.75
N ASP A 93 -25.30 -13.68 5.63
CA ASP A 93 -25.88 -14.36 6.79
C ASP A 93 -24.86 -15.25 7.54
N GLN A 94 -23.98 -15.93 6.81
CA GLN A 94 -22.93 -16.75 7.42
C GLN A 94 -21.82 -15.88 8.04
N LEU A 95 -21.54 -14.75 7.42
CA LEU A 95 -20.58 -13.77 7.94
C LEU A 95 -21.09 -13.17 9.26
N ILE A 96 -22.39 -12.83 9.33
CA ILE A 96 -23.05 -12.34 10.55
C ILE A 96 -22.94 -13.35 11.68
N GLU A 97 -23.14 -14.65 11.42
CA GLU A 97 -23.00 -15.67 12.47
C GLU A 97 -21.55 -15.80 12.95
N LYS A 98 -20.58 -15.85 12.03
CA LYS A 98 -19.17 -16.01 12.40
C LYS A 98 -18.56 -14.80 13.10
N ILE A 99 -18.95 -13.58 12.72
CA ILE A 99 -18.28 -12.36 13.22
C ILE A 99 -18.60 -12.04 14.69
N LYS A 100 -19.64 -12.64 15.27
CA LYS A 100 -20.09 -12.39 16.66
C LYS A 100 -18.99 -12.58 17.71
N ASP A 101 -18.16 -13.60 17.52
CA ASP A 101 -17.13 -14.01 18.49
C ASP A 101 -15.70 -13.62 18.04
N VAL A 102 -15.57 -12.92 16.92
CA VAL A 102 -14.28 -12.58 16.31
C VAL A 102 -13.76 -11.25 16.86
N HIS A 103 -12.46 -11.20 17.17
CA HIS A 103 -11.78 -10.00 17.65
C HIS A 103 -11.05 -9.27 16.52
N VAL A 104 -10.52 -10.03 15.56
CA VAL A 104 -9.78 -9.52 14.40
C VAL A 104 -10.33 -10.17 13.15
N ILE A 105 -10.71 -9.38 12.15
CA ILE A 105 -11.11 -9.90 10.84
C ILE A 105 -10.16 -9.41 9.75
N GLY A 106 -9.65 -10.33 8.95
CA GLY A 106 -8.88 -10.07 7.75
C GLY A 106 -9.71 -10.37 6.51
N ILE A 107 -9.82 -9.41 5.59
CA ILE A 107 -10.59 -9.56 4.34
C ILE A 107 -9.78 -9.09 3.14
N ARG A 108 -10.25 -9.38 1.92
CA ARG A 108 -9.74 -8.80 0.68
C ARG A 108 -10.87 -8.01 0.00
N SER A 109 -11.00 -8.08 -1.32
CA SER A 109 -11.90 -7.21 -2.09
C SER A 109 -13.35 -7.69 -2.17
N LYS A 110 -13.65 -8.97 -1.92
CA LYS A 110 -15.01 -9.53 -2.11
C LYS A 110 -15.89 -9.42 -0.88
N THR A 111 -15.32 -9.54 0.32
CA THR A 111 -16.11 -9.49 1.55
C THR A 111 -16.57 -8.06 1.84
N LYS A 112 -17.87 -7.86 2.00
CA LYS A 112 -18.45 -6.56 2.33
C LYS A 112 -18.78 -6.46 3.82
N LEU A 113 -18.14 -5.53 4.52
CA LEU A 113 -18.42 -5.22 5.93
C LEU A 113 -19.32 -3.99 6.01
N THR A 114 -20.61 -4.24 5.81
CA THR A 114 -21.67 -3.23 5.89
C THR A 114 -22.05 -2.94 7.35
N PRO A 115 -22.76 -1.83 7.64
CA PRO A 115 -23.29 -1.56 8.98
C PRO A 115 -24.07 -2.74 9.58
N LYS A 116 -24.87 -3.44 8.76
CA LYS A 116 -25.65 -4.61 9.17
C LYS A 116 -24.77 -5.75 9.66
N VAL A 117 -23.62 -6.00 9.02
CA VAL A 117 -22.67 -7.03 9.45
C VAL A 117 -21.94 -6.58 10.73
N LEU A 118 -21.48 -5.33 10.76
CA LEU A 118 -20.69 -4.79 11.87
C LEU A 118 -21.50 -4.63 13.17
N GLU A 119 -22.82 -4.43 13.09
CA GLU A 119 -23.71 -4.39 14.27
C GLU A 119 -23.69 -5.69 15.08
N HIS A 120 -23.51 -6.82 14.42
CA HIS A 120 -23.42 -8.13 15.08
C HIS A 120 -22.02 -8.45 15.62
N ALA A 121 -21.00 -7.65 15.28
CA ALA A 121 -19.60 -7.87 15.60
C ALA A 121 -19.22 -7.33 17.01
N LYS A 122 -19.80 -7.92 18.06
CA LYS A 122 -19.69 -7.41 19.44
C LYS A 122 -18.26 -7.33 19.99
N ASN A 123 -17.40 -8.28 19.61
CA ASN A 123 -16.04 -8.39 20.11
C ASN A 123 -14.97 -7.83 19.15
N LEU A 124 -15.38 -7.42 17.95
CA LEU A 124 -14.44 -7.02 16.89
C LEU A 124 -13.75 -5.72 17.27
N ILE A 125 -12.42 -5.71 17.34
CA ILE A 125 -11.61 -4.54 17.71
C ILE A 125 -10.85 -3.95 16.52
N VAL A 126 -10.59 -4.75 15.48
CA VAL A 126 -9.82 -4.33 14.31
C VAL A 126 -10.16 -5.13 13.05
N ILE A 127 -10.11 -4.45 11.91
CA ILE A 127 -10.28 -4.98 10.56
C ILE A 127 -8.96 -4.79 9.79
N GLY A 128 -8.46 -5.85 9.17
CA GLY A 128 -7.35 -5.81 8.23
C GLY A 128 -7.86 -6.00 6.81
N CYS A 129 -7.74 -4.96 5.99
CA CYS A 129 -7.91 -5.05 4.55
C CYS A 129 -6.57 -5.52 3.95
N PHE A 130 -6.48 -6.81 3.62
CA PHE A 130 -5.33 -7.40 2.91
C PHE A 130 -5.37 -7.06 1.41
N CYS A 131 -5.54 -5.77 1.14
CA CYS A 131 -5.56 -5.13 -0.17
C CYS A 131 -5.31 -3.62 0.00
N ILE A 132 -5.13 -2.94 -1.13
CA ILE A 132 -4.89 -1.50 -1.14
C ILE A 132 -6.19 -0.73 -0.83
N GLY A 133 -7.28 -1.07 -1.51
CA GLY A 133 -8.58 -0.43 -1.34
C GLY A 133 -9.34 -0.88 -0.10
N THR A 134 -10.20 0.00 0.42
CA THR A 134 -11.05 -0.26 1.60
C THR A 134 -12.53 0.00 1.35
N ASN A 135 -12.94 0.12 0.07
CA ASN A 135 -14.30 0.46 -0.36
C ASN A 135 -15.37 -0.54 0.13
N GLN A 136 -14.94 -1.77 0.42
CA GLN A 136 -15.76 -2.87 0.90
C GLN A 136 -16.06 -2.79 2.41
N VAL A 137 -15.49 -1.82 3.14
CA VAL A 137 -15.69 -1.62 4.58
C VAL A 137 -16.35 -0.26 4.82
N ASP A 138 -17.41 -0.23 5.63
CA ASP A 138 -17.97 1.04 6.11
C ASP A 138 -17.05 1.63 7.20
N LEU A 139 -16.14 2.49 6.76
CA LEU A 139 -15.13 3.11 7.63
C LEU A 139 -15.74 3.98 8.73
N ASN A 140 -16.86 4.66 8.43
CA ASN A 140 -17.53 5.56 9.35
C ASN A 140 -18.24 4.77 10.46
N TYR A 141 -18.96 3.71 10.09
CA TYR A 141 -19.57 2.81 11.07
C TYR A 141 -18.49 2.15 11.95
N ALA A 142 -17.43 1.63 11.33
CA ALA A 142 -16.31 1.02 12.04
C ALA A 142 -15.67 1.99 13.06
N ALA A 143 -15.41 3.24 12.67
CA ALA A 143 -14.85 4.24 13.57
C ALA A 143 -15.78 4.54 14.76
N ASN A 144 -17.08 4.73 14.50
CA ASN A 144 -18.09 4.99 15.53
C ASN A 144 -18.29 3.81 16.50
N ALA A 145 -18.03 2.59 16.05
CA ALA A 145 -18.02 1.38 16.88
C ALA A 145 -16.67 1.15 17.60
N GLY A 146 -15.67 2.02 17.42
CA GLY A 146 -14.34 1.87 18.00
C GLY A 146 -13.56 0.69 17.40
N ILE A 147 -13.71 0.47 16.10
CA ILE A 147 -13.06 -0.58 15.30
C ILE A 147 -12.08 0.07 14.34
N ALA A 148 -10.79 -0.19 14.53
CA ALA A 148 -9.75 0.32 13.65
C ALA A 148 -9.68 -0.48 12.34
N VAL A 149 -9.39 0.18 11.22
CA VAL A 149 -9.24 -0.45 9.90
C VAL A 149 -7.84 -0.15 9.39
N PHE A 150 -7.10 -1.19 9.03
CA PHE A 150 -5.77 -1.09 8.43
C PHE A 150 -5.78 -1.64 7.01
N ASN A 151 -4.96 -1.07 6.13
CA ASN A 151 -4.73 -1.57 4.78
C ASN A 151 -3.23 -1.65 4.48
N SER A 152 -2.88 -2.00 3.24
CA SER A 152 -1.50 -2.00 2.76
C SER A 152 -1.39 -1.10 1.52
N PRO A 153 -1.21 0.21 1.70
CA PRO A 153 -1.30 1.17 0.61
C PRO A 153 -0.12 1.14 -0.37
N PHE A 154 1.04 0.62 0.06
CA PHE A 154 2.30 0.76 -0.71
C PHE A 154 2.92 -0.54 -1.21
N SER A 155 2.45 -1.70 -0.73
CA SER A 155 3.08 -3.01 -1.03
C SER A 155 3.04 -3.42 -2.50
N ASN A 156 2.19 -2.81 -3.32
CA ASN A 156 2.12 -3.09 -4.76
C ASN A 156 2.93 -2.13 -5.65
N SER A 157 3.63 -1.15 -5.05
CA SER A 157 4.26 -0.07 -5.82
C SER A 157 5.25 -0.59 -6.88
N ARG A 158 6.04 -1.61 -6.50
CA ARG A 158 7.00 -2.25 -7.40
C ARG A 158 6.32 -2.94 -8.57
N SER A 159 5.28 -3.72 -8.30
CA SER A 159 4.57 -4.50 -9.32
C SER A 159 3.93 -3.60 -10.37
N VAL A 160 3.31 -2.50 -9.95
CA VAL A 160 2.73 -1.53 -10.89
C VAL A 160 3.83 -0.88 -11.74
N ALA A 161 4.95 -0.47 -11.11
CA ALA A 161 6.06 0.15 -11.84
C ALA A 161 6.67 -0.80 -12.90
N GLU A 162 6.81 -2.09 -12.58
CA GLU A 162 7.28 -3.10 -13.53
C GLU A 162 6.29 -3.35 -14.67
N LEU A 163 4.99 -3.43 -14.36
CA LEU A 163 3.94 -3.57 -15.38
C LEU A 163 3.98 -2.40 -16.37
N VAL A 164 4.05 -1.16 -15.89
CA VAL A 164 4.09 0.03 -16.75
C VAL A 164 5.31 0.03 -17.66
N ILE A 165 6.49 -0.37 -17.18
CA ILE A 165 7.68 -0.51 -18.04
C ILE A 165 7.46 -1.57 -19.13
N SER A 166 6.88 -2.72 -18.76
CA SER A 166 6.54 -3.78 -19.70
C SER A 166 5.59 -3.27 -20.79
N GLU A 167 4.53 -2.56 -20.39
CA GLU A 167 3.53 -1.98 -21.28
C GLU A 167 4.13 -0.92 -22.20
N ILE A 168 4.99 -0.03 -21.69
CA ILE A 168 5.68 0.98 -22.50
C ILE A 168 6.46 0.28 -23.63
N ILE A 169 7.23 -0.76 -23.32
CA ILE A 169 8.02 -1.50 -24.32
C ILE A 169 7.08 -2.23 -25.29
N ALA A 170 6.06 -2.90 -24.79
CA ALA A 170 5.10 -3.65 -25.59
C ALA A 170 4.35 -2.74 -26.58
N LEU A 171 3.88 -1.57 -26.13
CA LEU A 171 3.21 -0.57 -26.97
C LEU A 171 4.14 0.06 -27.98
N ALA A 172 5.37 0.41 -27.58
CA ALA A 172 6.39 0.97 -28.47
C ALA A 172 6.74 0.02 -29.62
N ARG A 173 6.59 -1.29 -29.41
CA ARG A 173 6.94 -2.35 -30.37
C ARG A 173 5.73 -3.05 -30.99
N GLN A 174 4.51 -2.62 -30.65
CA GLN A 174 3.25 -3.27 -31.03
C GLN A 174 3.24 -4.78 -30.71
N LEU A 175 3.92 -5.19 -29.65
CA LEU A 175 4.26 -6.58 -29.37
C LEU A 175 3.03 -7.49 -29.26
N ALA A 176 2.00 -7.02 -28.55
CA ALA A 176 0.76 -7.77 -28.34
C ALA A 176 0.03 -8.05 -29.67
N ASP A 177 -0.12 -7.03 -30.52
CA ASP A 177 -0.74 -7.18 -31.83
C ASP A 177 0.04 -8.17 -32.72
N ARG A 178 1.37 -8.06 -32.76
CA ARG A 178 2.23 -8.97 -33.55
C ARG A 178 2.13 -10.41 -33.07
N SER A 179 2.09 -10.61 -31.75
CA SER A 179 1.90 -11.94 -31.17
C SER A 179 0.53 -12.51 -31.59
N MET A 180 -0.54 -11.73 -31.47
CA MET A 180 -1.90 -12.14 -31.85
C MET A 180 -2.04 -12.44 -33.36
N GLU A 181 -1.36 -11.70 -34.22
CA GLU A 181 -1.28 -11.98 -35.66
C GLU A 181 -0.63 -13.36 -35.91
N LEU A 182 0.52 -13.64 -35.28
CA LEU A 182 1.21 -14.93 -35.45
C LEU A 182 0.40 -16.11 -34.90
N HIS A 183 -0.30 -15.95 -33.76
CA HIS A 183 -1.22 -16.97 -33.24
C HIS A 183 -2.36 -17.31 -34.22
N LYS A 184 -2.71 -16.38 -35.12
CA LYS A 184 -3.69 -16.57 -36.19
C LYS A 184 -3.05 -17.04 -37.51
N GLY A 185 -1.75 -17.33 -37.52
CA GLY A 185 -1.00 -17.73 -38.72
C GLY A 185 -0.65 -16.58 -39.67
N ILE A 186 -0.82 -15.32 -39.24
CA ILE A 186 -0.52 -14.13 -40.05
C ILE A 186 0.92 -13.70 -39.77
N TRP A 187 1.76 -13.72 -40.80
CA TRP A 187 3.14 -13.24 -40.71
C TRP A 187 3.24 -11.78 -41.19
N ASN A 188 3.38 -10.84 -40.24
CA ASN A 188 3.42 -9.40 -40.53
C ASN A 188 4.70 -8.75 -39.99
N LYS A 189 5.79 -8.82 -40.76
CA LYS A 189 7.09 -8.25 -40.38
C LYS A 189 7.21 -6.81 -40.87
N VAL A 190 7.01 -5.85 -39.96
CA VAL A 190 7.12 -4.41 -40.25
C VAL A 190 7.90 -3.67 -39.16
N SER A 191 8.60 -2.60 -39.55
CA SER A 191 9.29 -1.68 -38.62
C SER A 191 8.60 -0.33 -38.48
N ALA A 192 7.66 -0.01 -39.37
CA ALA A 192 6.94 1.25 -39.35
C ALA A 192 6.12 1.37 -38.04
N GLY A 193 6.25 2.51 -37.35
CA GLY A 193 5.55 2.75 -36.09
C GLY A 193 6.08 1.95 -34.89
N CYS A 194 7.26 1.32 -35.01
CA CYS A 194 7.92 0.62 -33.92
C CYS A 194 9.16 1.40 -33.46
N TRP A 195 9.32 1.58 -32.15
CA TRP A 195 10.34 2.46 -31.59
C TRP A 195 11.17 1.76 -30.49
N GLU A 196 12.43 2.15 -30.37
CA GLU A 196 13.17 2.01 -29.11
C GLU A 196 12.67 3.04 -28.10
N VAL A 197 12.53 2.61 -26.84
CA VAL A 197 12.14 3.49 -25.72
C VAL A 197 13.29 4.40 -25.28
N ARG A 198 14.54 3.99 -25.53
CA ARG A 198 15.73 4.81 -25.26
C ARG A 198 15.64 6.14 -26.00
N GLY A 199 15.93 7.22 -25.28
CA GLY A 199 15.84 8.60 -25.78
C GLY A 199 14.43 9.16 -25.92
N LYS A 200 13.39 8.38 -25.58
CA LYS A 200 12.00 8.89 -25.49
C LYS A 200 11.75 9.56 -24.15
N THR A 201 10.74 10.42 -24.11
CA THR A 201 10.34 11.12 -22.90
C THR A 201 9.13 10.44 -22.26
N LEU A 202 9.28 10.02 -21.00
CA LEU A 202 8.19 9.55 -20.15
C LEU A 202 7.67 10.72 -19.31
N GLY A 203 6.38 11.02 -19.45
CA GLY A 203 5.63 11.95 -18.63
C GLY A 203 4.86 11.21 -17.54
N ILE A 204 5.19 11.47 -16.28
CA ILE A 204 4.51 10.87 -15.12
C ILE A 204 3.56 11.88 -14.49
N VAL A 205 2.26 11.58 -14.45
CA VAL A 205 1.25 12.39 -13.77
C VAL A 205 1.00 11.78 -12.38
N GLY A 206 1.40 12.47 -11.32
CA GLY A 206 1.43 11.97 -9.95
C GLY A 206 2.79 11.33 -9.62
N TYR A 207 3.61 12.03 -8.83
CA TYR A 207 4.98 11.61 -8.49
C TYR A 207 5.10 11.07 -7.06
N GLY A 208 4.11 10.25 -6.66
CA GLY A 208 4.09 9.53 -5.38
C GLY A 208 4.95 8.26 -5.39
N HIS A 209 4.56 7.27 -4.58
CA HIS A 209 5.29 6.01 -4.41
C HIS A 209 5.52 5.22 -5.71
N ILE A 210 4.51 5.13 -6.59
CA ILE A 210 4.66 4.42 -7.87
C ILE A 210 5.45 5.28 -8.86
N GLY A 211 5.10 6.56 -8.99
CA GLY A 211 5.73 7.47 -9.95
C GLY A 211 7.24 7.64 -9.72
N ASN A 212 7.67 7.75 -8.46
CA ASN A 212 9.09 7.87 -8.15
C ASN A 212 9.87 6.58 -8.50
N GLN A 213 9.31 5.41 -8.21
CA GLN A 213 9.94 4.12 -8.48
C GLN A 213 10.00 3.83 -9.98
N LEU A 214 8.93 4.18 -10.70
CA LEU A 214 8.88 4.10 -12.14
C LEU A 214 9.94 5.00 -12.80
N SER A 215 10.16 6.21 -12.28
CA SER A 215 11.16 7.13 -12.85
C SER A 215 12.56 6.53 -12.84
N VAL A 216 12.94 5.83 -11.77
CA VAL A 216 14.24 5.15 -11.66
C VAL A 216 14.37 4.04 -12.72
N LEU A 217 13.31 3.25 -12.93
CA LEU A 217 13.32 2.18 -13.94
C LEU A 217 13.36 2.72 -15.37
N ALA A 218 12.61 3.79 -15.64
CA ALA A 218 12.59 4.43 -16.95
C ALA A 218 13.96 5.05 -17.31
N GLU A 219 14.61 5.70 -16.35
CA GLU A 219 15.96 6.24 -16.52
C GLU A 219 16.99 5.14 -16.74
N ALA A 220 16.89 4.00 -16.04
CA ALA A 220 17.74 2.84 -16.26
C ALA A 220 17.61 2.27 -17.68
N MET A 221 16.46 2.47 -18.34
CA MET A 221 16.21 2.11 -19.74
C MET A 221 16.61 3.21 -20.74
N GLY A 222 17.21 4.31 -20.26
CA GLY A 222 17.67 5.44 -21.06
C GLY A 222 16.55 6.36 -21.54
N MET A 223 15.40 6.40 -20.88
CA MET A 223 14.35 7.39 -21.11
C MET A 223 14.67 8.71 -20.40
N SER A 224 14.18 9.82 -20.93
CA SER A 224 14.12 11.09 -20.18
C SER A 224 12.81 11.13 -19.40
N VAL A 225 12.85 11.51 -18.12
CA VAL A 225 11.65 11.55 -17.28
C VAL A 225 11.27 12.98 -16.94
N ILE A 226 10.02 13.33 -17.20
CA ILE A 226 9.38 14.55 -16.70
C ILE A 226 8.16 14.15 -15.87
N TYR A 227 7.83 14.92 -14.85
CA TYR A 227 6.66 14.64 -14.01
C TYR A 227 5.89 15.89 -13.64
N TYR A 228 4.60 15.72 -13.44
CA TYR A 228 3.70 16.74 -12.93
C TYR A 228 3.04 16.22 -11.66
N ASP A 229 3.11 17.02 -10.61
CA ASP A 229 2.41 16.80 -9.35
C ASP A 229 1.92 18.16 -8.84
N VAL A 230 0.80 18.15 -8.12
CA VAL A 230 0.23 19.37 -7.50
C VAL A 230 1.09 19.86 -6.34
N VAL A 231 1.91 18.97 -5.77
CA VAL A 231 2.90 19.28 -4.74
C VAL A 231 4.28 19.40 -5.38
N ASN A 232 5.08 20.34 -4.88
CA ASN A 232 6.50 20.39 -5.24
C ASN A 232 7.24 19.26 -4.54
N LEU A 233 7.74 18.29 -5.31
CA LEU A 233 8.38 17.09 -4.79
C LEU A 233 9.83 17.03 -5.25
N MET A 234 10.70 16.49 -4.39
CA MET A 234 12.09 16.28 -4.75
C MET A 234 12.19 15.18 -5.80
N SER A 235 12.88 15.47 -6.91
CA SER A 235 13.07 14.48 -7.96
C SER A 235 14.09 13.42 -7.57
N MET A 236 13.88 12.21 -8.10
CA MET A 236 14.87 11.15 -8.06
C MET A 236 15.67 11.16 -9.37
N GLY A 237 17.00 11.01 -9.27
CA GLY A 237 17.87 10.91 -10.44
C GLY A 237 17.86 12.18 -11.30
N THR A 238 17.56 12.03 -12.59
CA THR A 238 17.51 13.13 -13.57
C THR A 238 16.10 13.61 -13.88
N ALA A 239 15.08 13.08 -13.19
CA ALA A 239 13.69 13.41 -13.42
C ALA A 239 13.46 14.91 -13.15
N LYS A 240 12.61 15.54 -13.97
CA LYS A 240 12.32 16.98 -13.87
C LYS A 240 10.85 17.25 -13.64
N GLN A 241 10.54 18.01 -12.60
CA GLN A 241 9.19 18.52 -12.41
C GLN A 241 8.89 19.57 -13.48
N VAL A 242 7.71 19.47 -14.10
CA VAL A 242 7.17 20.51 -14.98
C VAL A 242 6.03 21.24 -14.27
N PRO A 243 5.84 22.55 -14.54
CA PRO A 243 4.95 23.38 -13.74
C PRO A 243 3.46 23.14 -14.01
N THR A 244 3.11 22.55 -15.16
CA THR A 244 1.70 22.34 -15.55
C THR A 244 1.51 20.98 -16.21
N LEU A 245 0.31 20.42 -16.06
CA LEU A 245 -0.09 19.19 -16.77
C LEU A 245 0.05 19.36 -18.29
N LYS A 246 -0.34 20.52 -18.84
CA LYS A 246 -0.19 20.82 -20.27
C LYS A 246 1.26 20.70 -20.74
N ALA A 247 2.21 21.28 -20.00
CA ALA A 247 3.63 21.18 -20.35
C ALA A 247 4.13 19.73 -20.35
N LEU A 248 3.61 18.88 -19.45
CA LEU A 248 3.90 17.45 -19.45
C LEU A 248 3.37 16.76 -20.71
N LEU A 249 2.10 16.98 -21.04
CA LEU A 249 1.42 16.34 -22.18
C LEU A 249 2.07 16.73 -23.52
N GLU A 250 2.48 17.99 -23.67
CA GLU A 250 3.20 18.48 -24.85
C GLU A 250 4.65 17.96 -24.92
N GLY A 251 5.25 17.66 -23.77
CA GLY A 251 6.64 17.25 -23.61
C GLY A 251 6.90 15.74 -23.72
N ALA A 252 5.89 14.90 -23.50
CA ALA A 252 6.03 13.46 -23.33
C ALA A 252 5.67 12.66 -24.60
N ASP A 253 6.40 11.56 -24.83
CA ASP A 253 6.07 10.56 -25.86
C ASP A 253 5.18 9.45 -25.26
N PHE A 254 5.42 9.10 -23.99
CA PHE A 254 4.61 8.20 -23.19
C PHE A 254 4.09 8.96 -21.98
N VAL A 255 2.79 8.93 -21.73
CA VAL A 255 2.17 9.52 -20.53
C VAL A 255 1.62 8.40 -19.67
N THR A 256 1.94 8.40 -18.38
CA THR A 256 1.42 7.45 -17.40
C THR A 256 0.78 8.16 -16.21
N LEU A 257 -0.27 7.57 -15.67
CA LEU A 257 -1.10 8.14 -14.62
C LEU A 257 -0.93 7.36 -13.32
N HIS A 258 -0.60 8.06 -12.24
CA HIS A 258 -0.37 7.54 -10.89
C HIS A 258 -0.99 8.47 -9.83
N VAL A 259 -2.25 8.83 -10.04
CA VAL A 259 -3.02 9.76 -9.19
C VAL A 259 -4.09 9.03 -8.37
N PRO A 260 -4.48 9.57 -7.19
CA PRO A 260 -5.60 9.04 -6.41
C PRO A 260 -6.95 9.32 -7.11
N GLU A 261 -8.02 8.71 -6.59
CA GLU A 261 -9.40 8.97 -7.04
C GLU A 261 -10.02 10.03 -6.13
N ILE A 262 -10.05 11.27 -6.62
CA ILE A 262 -10.62 12.44 -5.96
C ILE A 262 -11.38 13.27 -7.00
N PRO A 263 -12.30 14.17 -6.61
CA PRO A 263 -13.07 14.99 -7.55
C PRO A 263 -12.20 15.73 -8.58
N GLU A 264 -10.99 16.13 -8.19
CA GLU A 264 -10.04 16.86 -9.04
C GLU A 264 -9.34 15.99 -10.09
N THR A 265 -9.28 14.67 -9.90
CA THR A 265 -8.61 13.74 -10.84
C THR A 265 -9.60 13.00 -11.74
N GLN A 266 -10.90 13.11 -11.45
CA GLN A 266 -11.95 12.48 -12.23
C GLN A 266 -12.02 13.09 -13.65
N ASN A 267 -11.89 12.23 -14.67
CA ASN A 267 -11.84 12.59 -16.09
C ASN A 267 -10.82 13.68 -16.42
N MET A 268 -9.74 13.79 -15.64
CA MET A 268 -8.71 14.81 -15.86
C MET A 268 -8.00 14.65 -17.21
N ILE A 269 -8.01 13.45 -17.79
CA ILE A 269 -7.58 13.18 -19.17
C ILE A 269 -8.82 12.94 -20.04
N SER A 270 -9.27 13.98 -20.74
CA SER A 270 -10.36 13.92 -21.72
C SER A 270 -9.93 14.60 -23.03
N THR A 271 -10.90 14.93 -23.88
CA THR A 271 -10.72 15.43 -25.26
C THR A 271 -9.72 16.58 -25.36
N GLU A 272 -9.77 17.54 -24.44
CA GLU A 272 -8.85 18.69 -24.43
C GLU A 272 -7.41 18.25 -24.17
N GLN A 273 -7.20 17.38 -23.18
CA GLN A 273 -5.88 16.88 -22.78
C GLN A 273 -5.29 15.98 -23.86
N PHE A 274 -6.10 15.14 -24.50
CA PHE A 274 -5.69 14.41 -25.70
C PHE A 274 -5.24 15.35 -26.82
N GLY A 275 -5.86 16.53 -26.93
CA GLY A 275 -5.43 17.60 -27.85
C GLY A 275 -4.00 18.10 -27.60
N TYR A 276 -3.59 18.23 -26.33
CA TYR A 276 -2.24 18.67 -25.94
C TYR A 276 -1.16 17.60 -26.11
N MET A 277 -1.53 16.32 -26.05
CA MET A 277 -0.58 15.22 -26.23
C MET A 277 0.08 15.24 -27.62
N ARG A 278 1.33 14.78 -27.73
CA ARG A 278 2.00 14.67 -29.03
C ARG A 278 1.26 13.74 -29.98
N LYS A 279 1.26 14.04 -31.27
CA LYS A 279 0.69 13.13 -32.28
C LYS A 279 1.52 11.85 -32.32
N GLY A 280 0.87 10.71 -32.12
CA GLY A 280 1.52 9.40 -32.05
C GLY A 280 2.13 9.08 -30.68
N SER A 281 1.70 9.78 -29.62
CA SER A 281 2.05 9.46 -28.24
C SER A 281 1.24 8.28 -27.69
N TYR A 282 1.60 7.83 -26.50
CA TYR A 282 0.99 6.69 -25.82
C TYR A 282 0.46 7.09 -24.44
N LEU A 283 -0.65 6.47 -24.02
CA LEU A 283 -1.24 6.66 -22.69
C LEU A 283 -1.25 5.35 -21.90
N ILE A 284 -0.83 5.38 -20.64
CA ILE A 284 -0.89 4.25 -19.71
C ILE A 284 -1.69 4.67 -18.47
N ASN A 285 -2.73 3.91 -18.12
CA ASN A 285 -3.47 4.10 -16.88
C ASN A 285 -3.52 2.79 -16.07
N ALA A 286 -2.71 2.76 -15.01
CA ALA A 286 -2.71 1.71 -14.00
C ALA A 286 -2.98 2.28 -12.59
N SER A 287 -3.66 3.44 -12.50
CA SER A 287 -4.00 4.07 -11.22
C SER A 287 -5.46 3.88 -10.82
N ARG A 288 -6.37 4.62 -11.46
CA ARG A 288 -7.80 4.65 -11.12
C ARG A 288 -8.65 4.73 -12.39
N GLY A 289 -9.76 3.98 -12.40
CA GLY A 289 -10.62 3.82 -13.57
C GLY A 289 -11.35 5.10 -14.00
N THR A 290 -11.54 6.04 -13.09
CA THR A 290 -12.27 7.29 -13.30
C THR A 290 -11.40 8.45 -13.78
N VAL A 291 -10.09 8.25 -13.97
CA VAL A 291 -9.14 9.34 -14.32
C VAL A 291 -9.16 9.67 -15.81
N VAL A 292 -9.46 8.69 -16.65
CA VAL A 292 -9.48 8.82 -18.11
C VAL A 292 -10.90 8.71 -18.62
N ASP A 293 -11.30 9.67 -19.46
CA ASP A 293 -12.52 9.58 -20.25
C ASP A 293 -12.31 8.58 -21.40
N ILE A 294 -12.81 7.34 -21.20
CA ILE A 294 -12.60 6.23 -22.13
C ILE A 294 -13.22 6.49 -23.52
N PRO A 295 -14.46 7.01 -23.64
CA PRO A 295 -14.97 7.46 -24.94
C PRO A 295 -14.04 8.45 -25.66
N ALA A 296 -13.47 9.44 -24.97
CA ALA A 296 -12.51 10.37 -25.56
C ALA A 296 -11.21 9.66 -25.99
N LEU A 297 -10.74 8.68 -25.22
CA LEU A 297 -9.59 7.85 -25.60
C LEU A 297 -9.84 7.06 -26.89
N VAL A 298 -11.02 6.45 -27.03
CA VAL A 298 -11.41 5.69 -28.23
C VAL A 298 -11.32 6.59 -29.47
N GLU A 299 -11.87 7.80 -29.41
CA GLU A 299 -11.83 8.75 -30.52
C GLU A 299 -10.40 9.29 -30.79
N ALA A 300 -9.61 9.51 -29.75
CA ALA A 300 -8.21 9.91 -29.89
C ALA A 300 -7.34 8.81 -30.54
N MET A 301 -7.63 7.53 -30.27
CA MET A 301 -6.96 6.41 -30.92
C MET A 301 -7.44 6.22 -32.37
N ARG A 302 -8.75 6.32 -32.63
CA ARG A 302 -9.32 6.23 -34.00
C ARG A 302 -8.78 7.33 -34.93
N SER A 303 -8.59 8.54 -34.40
CA SER A 303 -7.99 9.65 -35.16
C SER A 303 -6.46 9.53 -35.34
N GLY A 304 -5.81 8.58 -34.67
CA GLY A 304 -4.35 8.41 -34.69
C GLY A 304 -3.59 9.50 -33.92
N LYS A 305 -4.28 10.28 -33.07
CA LYS A 305 -3.63 11.20 -32.15
C LYS A 305 -2.83 10.43 -31.11
N ILE A 306 -3.41 9.34 -30.59
CA ILE A 306 -2.77 8.36 -29.70
C ILE A 306 -2.44 7.11 -30.49
N ALA A 307 -1.16 6.71 -30.51
CA ALA A 307 -0.69 5.55 -31.26
C ALA A 307 -0.96 4.21 -30.56
N GLY A 308 -1.19 4.23 -29.26
CA GLY A 308 -1.49 3.06 -28.44
C GLY A 308 -1.76 3.42 -27.00
N ALA A 309 -2.41 2.54 -26.26
CA ALA A 309 -2.65 2.74 -24.84
C ALA A 309 -2.61 1.42 -24.05
N ALA A 310 -2.35 1.51 -22.75
CA ALA A 310 -2.49 0.40 -21.82
C ALA A 310 -3.41 0.82 -20.66
N ILE A 311 -4.45 0.04 -20.41
CA ILE A 311 -5.48 0.33 -19.40
C ILE A 311 -5.65 -0.90 -18.52
N ASP A 312 -5.38 -0.73 -17.23
CA ASP A 312 -5.55 -1.79 -16.22
C ASP A 312 -6.85 -1.62 -15.41
N VAL A 313 -7.36 -0.39 -15.33
CA VAL A 313 -8.45 0.00 -14.43
C VAL A 313 -9.58 0.69 -15.21
N TYR A 314 -10.83 0.47 -14.79
CA TYR A 314 -12.01 0.91 -15.54
C TYR A 314 -13.05 1.59 -14.63
N PRO A 315 -13.90 2.50 -15.16
CA PRO A 315 -14.98 3.13 -14.38
C PRO A 315 -15.93 2.12 -13.71
N ASN A 316 -16.33 1.07 -14.44
CA ASN A 316 -17.05 -0.08 -13.88
C ASN A 316 -16.27 -1.36 -14.18
N GLU A 317 -16.09 -2.19 -13.15
CA GLU A 317 -15.33 -3.43 -13.22
C GLU A 317 -16.21 -4.65 -12.87
N PRO A 318 -15.96 -5.83 -13.47
CA PRO A 318 -16.67 -7.05 -13.10
C PRO A 318 -16.48 -7.43 -11.63
N ALA A 319 -17.53 -7.96 -11.00
CA ALA A 319 -17.45 -8.47 -9.62
C ALA A 319 -16.66 -9.80 -9.47
N GLY A 320 -16.32 -10.45 -10.59
CA GLY A 320 -15.61 -11.71 -10.60
C GLY A 320 -15.11 -12.10 -11.99
N ASN A 321 -14.39 -13.22 -12.04
CA ASN A 321 -13.81 -13.74 -13.28
C ASN A 321 -14.92 -14.34 -14.15
N GLY A 322 -14.93 -13.99 -15.43
CA GLY A 322 -15.88 -14.48 -16.40
C GLY A 322 -16.01 -13.52 -17.59
N GLU A 323 -16.95 -13.81 -18.48
CA GLU A 323 -17.16 -13.07 -19.74
C GLU A 323 -18.01 -11.79 -19.53
N TYR A 324 -17.67 -10.99 -18.53
CA TYR A 324 -18.47 -9.84 -18.09
C TYR A 324 -18.01 -8.50 -18.68
N PHE A 325 -16.82 -8.43 -19.30
CA PHE A 325 -16.31 -7.20 -19.90
C PHE A 325 -16.91 -6.97 -21.30
N ASN A 326 -18.17 -6.51 -21.29
CA ASN A 326 -19.02 -6.33 -22.46
C ASN A 326 -19.82 -5.01 -22.36
N LYS A 327 -20.69 -4.77 -23.35
CA LYS A 327 -21.48 -3.54 -23.48
C LYS A 327 -22.46 -3.27 -22.33
N GLU A 328 -22.89 -4.32 -21.63
CA GLU A 328 -23.79 -4.20 -20.47
C GLU A 328 -23.06 -3.60 -19.26
N LEU A 329 -21.78 -3.94 -19.08
CA LEU A 329 -20.95 -3.39 -18.02
C LEU A 329 -20.50 -1.96 -18.32
N ASN A 330 -20.02 -1.73 -19.55
CA ASN A 330 -19.63 -0.40 -20.01
C ASN A 330 -20.05 -0.23 -21.47
N THR A 331 -20.79 0.84 -21.77
CA THR A 331 -21.35 1.08 -23.12
C THR A 331 -20.30 1.18 -24.23
N TRP A 332 -19.08 1.57 -23.89
CA TRP A 332 -17.91 1.72 -24.77
C TRP A 332 -17.00 0.48 -24.82
N ALA A 333 -17.30 -0.60 -24.11
CA ALA A 333 -16.40 -1.75 -23.97
C ALA A 333 -16.06 -2.43 -25.31
N GLU A 334 -17.04 -2.56 -26.21
CA GLU A 334 -16.83 -3.16 -27.52
C GLU A 334 -15.98 -2.28 -28.44
N ASP A 335 -16.24 -0.97 -28.43
CA ASP A 335 -15.45 0.01 -29.17
C ASP A 335 -13.99 -0.02 -28.73
N LEU A 336 -13.76 -0.02 -27.41
CA LEU A 336 -12.42 -0.10 -26.82
C LEU A 336 -11.71 -1.39 -27.24
N ARG A 337 -12.37 -2.55 -27.10
CA ARG A 337 -11.82 -3.86 -27.51
C ARG A 337 -11.51 -4.00 -29.00
N SER A 338 -12.12 -3.17 -29.85
CA SER A 338 -11.90 -3.21 -31.30
C SER A 338 -10.63 -2.50 -31.75
N LEU A 339 -10.01 -1.70 -30.87
CA LEU A 339 -8.83 -0.91 -31.19
C LEU A 339 -7.59 -1.78 -31.34
N LYS A 340 -6.65 -1.31 -32.16
CA LYS A 340 -5.31 -1.90 -32.32
C LYS A 340 -4.33 -1.21 -31.37
N ASN A 341 -3.24 -1.90 -31.04
CA ASN A 341 -2.17 -1.42 -30.16
C ASN A 341 -2.71 -0.92 -28.80
N LEU A 342 -3.67 -1.67 -28.27
CA LEU A 342 -4.29 -1.45 -26.97
C LEU A 342 -4.04 -2.67 -26.09
N ILE A 343 -3.46 -2.44 -24.92
CA ILE A 343 -3.27 -3.47 -23.90
C ILE A 343 -4.38 -3.27 -22.85
N LEU A 344 -5.19 -4.31 -22.65
CA LEU A 344 -6.24 -4.34 -21.63
C LEU A 344 -5.88 -5.40 -20.61
N THR A 345 -5.70 -5.00 -19.37
CA THR A 345 -5.44 -5.90 -18.25
C THR A 345 -6.58 -5.81 -17.24
N PRO A 346 -6.93 -6.92 -16.54
CA PRO A 346 -8.10 -6.97 -15.67
C PRO A 346 -7.75 -6.55 -14.23
N HIS A 347 -7.29 -5.32 -14.03
CA HIS A 347 -6.92 -4.75 -12.72
C HIS A 347 -5.89 -5.61 -11.98
N ILE A 348 -4.79 -5.92 -12.65
CA ILE A 348 -3.71 -6.78 -12.15
C ILE A 348 -2.41 -6.03 -11.84
N GLY A 349 -2.37 -4.70 -11.93
CA GLY A 349 -1.16 -3.92 -11.69
C GLY A 349 -0.46 -4.23 -10.35
N GLY A 350 -1.23 -4.51 -9.30
CA GLY A 350 -0.70 -4.92 -8.00
C GLY A 350 -0.79 -6.43 -7.69
N SER A 351 -1.20 -7.25 -8.65
CA SER A 351 -1.57 -8.65 -8.42
C SER A 351 -0.40 -9.60 -8.70
N THR A 352 0.61 -9.57 -7.83
CA THR A 352 1.79 -10.47 -7.85
C THR A 352 1.91 -11.26 -6.55
N GLU A 353 2.61 -12.39 -6.56
CA GLU A 353 2.84 -13.20 -5.35
C GLU A 353 3.67 -12.43 -4.31
N GLU A 354 4.65 -11.65 -4.77
CA GLU A 354 5.48 -10.79 -3.93
C GLU A 354 4.64 -9.70 -3.26
N ALA A 355 3.75 -9.03 -4.01
CA ALA A 355 2.84 -8.03 -3.44
C ALA A 355 1.87 -8.67 -2.44
N GLN A 356 1.31 -9.86 -2.74
CA GLN A 356 0.44 -10.57 -1.79
C GLN A 356 1.17 -10.97 -0.51
N SER A 357 2.45 -11.37 -0.61
CA SER A 357 3.29 -11.64 0.56
C SER A 357 3.54 -10.37 1.37
N ALA A 358 3.95 -9.28 0.72
CA ALA A 358 4.21 -7.99 1.37
C ALA A 358 2.95 -7.42 2.06
N ILE A 359 1.79 -7.45 1.39
CA ILE A 359 0.49 -7.08 1.98
C ILE A 359 0.18 -7.95 3.20
N GLY A 360 0.44 -9.26 3.09
CA GLY A 360 0.28 -10.22 4.17
C GLY A 360 1.08 -9.83 5.41
N VAL A 361 2.35 -9.46 5.22
CA VAL A 361 3.25 -9.03 6.30
C VAL A 361 2.80 -7.69 6.89
N GLU A 362 2.65 -6.66 6.06
CA GLU A 362 2.36 -5.29 6.50
C GLU A 362 1.07 -5.21 7.32
N VAL A 363 -0.02 -5.83 6.82
CA VAL A 363 -1.31 -5.81 7.52
C VAL A 363 -1.25 -6.69 8.77
N ALA A 364 -0.63 -7.87 8.72
CA ALA A 364 -0.54 -8.73 9.89
C ALA A 364 0.27 -8.08 11.03
N GLU A 365 1.37 -7.38 10.70
CA GLU A 365 2.17 -6.62 11.67
C GLU A 365 1.38 -5.44 12.24
N ALA A 366 0.67 -4.68 11.41
CA ALA A 366 -0.19 -3.59 11.86
C ALA A 366 -1.30 -4.08 12.81
N LEU A 367 -1.96 -5.20 12.46
CA LEU A 367 -2.95 -5.86 13.29
C LEU A 367 -2.35 -6.31 14.62
N ALA A 368 -1.21 -7.00 14.59
CA ALA A 368 -0.52 -7.45 15.79
C ALA A 368 -0.13 -6.28 16.71
N LYS A 369 0.39 -5.20 16.13
CA LYS A 369 0.77 -3.98 16.87
C LYS A 369 -0.44 -3.29 17.49
N TYR A 370 -1.57 -3.19 16.79
CA TYR A 370 -2.79 -2.61 17.37
C TYR A 370 -3.39 -3.49 18.48
N VAL A 371 -3.36 -4.82 18.32
CA VAL A 371 -3.86 -5.76 19.33
C VAL A 371 -2.98 -5.73 20.57
N ASN A 372 -1.65 -5.74 20.42
CA ASN A 372 -0.73 -5.83 21.56
C ASN A 372 -0.35 -4.48 22.16
N GLU A 373 -0.32 -3.40 21.39
CA GLU A 373 0.19 -2.09 21.85
C GLU A 373 -0.82 -0.96 21.76
N GLY A 374 -1.90 -1.11 20.98
CA GLY A 374 -2.88 -0.04 20.73
C GLY A 374 -2.46 1.00 19.68
N SER A 375 -1.34 0.82 18.99
CA SER A 375 -0.91 1.77 17.95
C SER A 375 -1.91 1.84 16.80
N THR A 376 -2.36 3.04 16.44
CA THR A 376 -3.28 3.29 15.30
C THR A 376 -2.59 3.94 14.10
N VAL A 377 -1.26 4.03 14.09
CA VAL A 377 -0.49 4.52 12.93
C VAL A 377 -0.79 3.68 11.69
N GLY A 378 -1.19 4.34 10.60
CA GLY A 378 -1.61 3.70 9.36
C GLY A 378 -3.07 3.23 9.34
N ALA A 379 -3.86 3.49 10.38
CA ALA A 379 -5.30 3.21 10.35
C ALA A 379 -6.02 4.20 9.42
N VAL A 380 -6.84 3.69 8.49
CA VAL A 380 -7.51 4.55 7.49
C VAL A 380 -8.69 5.32 8.06
N ASN A 381 -9.27 4.87 9.19
CA ASN A 381 -10.51 5.39 9.76
C ASN A 381 -10.39 5.92 11.21
N MET A 382 -9.21 5.87 11.82
CA MET A 382 -8.99 6.29 13.21
C MET A 382 -7.96 7.43 13.29
N PRO A 383 -7.92 8.20 14.40
CA PRO A 383 -6.81 9.12 14.70
C PRO A 383 -5.50 8.35 14.88
N GLU A 384 -4.36 8.96 14.53
CA GLU A 384 -3.06 8.30 14.58
C GLU A 384 -2.36 8.54 15.93
N VAL A 385 -2.29 7.49 16.75
CA VAL A 385 -1.72 7.56 18.10
C VAL A 385 -0.71 6.41 18.28
N ASN A 386 0.46 6.74 18.80
CA ASN A 386 1.53 5.79 19.10
C ASN A 386 2.30 6.19 20.35
N LEU A 387 2.56 5.24 21.24
CA LEU A 387 3.44 5.42 22.39
C LEU A 387 4.61 4.45 22.27
N ARG A 388 5.78 4.82 22.83
CA ARG A 388 6.91 3.89 22.97
C ARG A 388 6.45 2.60 23.68
N SER A 389 6.89 1.44 23.21
CA SER A 389 6.52 0.15 23.79
C SER A 389 6.93 0.08 25.27
N LEU A 390 6.14 -0.64 26.07
CA LEU A 390 6.52 -0.96 27.45
C LEU A 390 7.62 -2.03 27.42
N THR A 391 8.61 -1.90 28.28
CA THR A 391 9.74 -2.84 28.38
C THR A 391 9.55 -3.81 29.55
N ALA A 392 10.24 -4.95 29.52
CA ALA A 392 10.21 -5.90 30.63
C ALA A 392 10.69 -5.30 31.97
N ASP A 393 11.48 -4.21 31.91
CA ASP A 393 12.04 -3.50 33.06
C ASP A 393 11.08 -2.46 33.68
N GLU A 394 9.87 -2.31 33.13
CA GLU A 394 8.78 -1.47 33.65
C GLU A 394 7.69 -2.35 34.34
N PRO A 395 7.96 -2.97 35.51
CA PRO A 395 6.96 -3.78 36.22
C PRO A 395 5.79 -2.91 36.69
N ASN A 396 4.59 -3.49 36.80
CA ASN A 396 3.35 -2.82 37.27
C ASN A 396 2.91 -1.60 36.44
N HIS A 397 3.28 -1.55 35.16
CA HIS A 397 2.74 -0.57 34.22
C HIS A 397 1.54 -1.17 33.47
N VAL A 398 0.57 -0.31 33.22
CA VAL A 398 -0.65 -0.65 32.50
C VAL A 398 -0.86 0.39 31.41
N ARG A 399 -1.17 -0.08 30.21
CA ARG A 399 -1.54 0.77 29.09
C ARG A 399 -3.05 0.83 28.97
N ILE A 400 -3.58 2.03 29.09
CA ILE A 400 -4.98 2.36 28.91
C ILE A 400 -5.17 2.92 27.51
N ILE A 401 -6.16 2.36 26.82
CA ILE A 401 -6.67 2.84 25.55
C ILE A 401 -8.13 3.22 25.78
N TYR A 402 -8.45 4.48 25.51
CA TYR A 402 -9.78 5.01 25.67
C TYR A 402 -10.23 5.69 24.37
N ILE A 403 -11.15 5.04 23.67
CA ILE A 403 -11.79 5.58 22.46
C ILE A 403 -13.09 6.25 22.90
N HIS A 404 -13.28 7.50 22.50
CA HIS A 404 -14.43 8.27 22.94
C HIS A 404 -14.97 9.19 21.85
N LYS A 405 -16.22 9.64 22.07
CA LYS A 405 -16.83 10.70 21.27
C LYS A 405 -16.03 11.99 21.48
N ASN A 406 -15.75 12.69 20.39
CA ASN A 406 -15.03 13.95 20.40
C ASN A 406 -15.91 15.09 20.91
N VAL A 407 -16.14 15.13 22.23
CA VAL A 407 -16.96 16.15 22.90
C VAL A 407 -16.17 16.87 24.01
N PRO A 408 -16.45 18.16 24.27
CA PRO A 408 -15.73 18.93 25.27
C PRO A 408 -15.78 18.31 26.68
N GLY A 409 -14.68 18.44 27.42
CA GLY A 409 -14.59 18.02 28.82
C GLY A 409 -14.29 16.54 29.06
N VAL A 410 -14.21 15.70 28.01
CA VAL A 410 -13.90 14.27 28.17
C VAL A 410 -12.49 14.06 28.71
N LEU A 411 -11.48 14.72 28.14
CA LEU A 411 -10.09 14.59 28.60
C LEU A 411 -9.92 14.98 30.07
N ARG A 412 -10.66 16.00 30.54
CA ARG A 412 -10.68 16.37 31.96
C ARG A 412 -11.18 15.21 32.83
N ARG A 413 -12.33 14.62 32.47
CA ARG A 413 -12.90 13.48 33.21
C ARG A 413 -11.99 12.27 33.20
N VAL A 414 -11.38 11.97 32.05
CA VAL A 414 -10.41 10.86 31.93
C VAL A 414 -9.20 11.13 32.84
N ASN A 415 -8.63 12.32 32.82
CA ASN A 415 -7.50 12.66 33.69
C ASN A 415 -7.88 12.70 35.19
N GLU A 416 -9.13 13.05 35.53
CA GLU A 416 -9.65 12.92 36.91
C GLU A 416 -9.69 11.44 37.35
N VAL A 417 -10.11 10.52 36.48
CA VAL A 417 -10.08 9.06 36.75
C VAL A 417 -8.66 8.53 36.89
N LEU A 418 -7.72 9.01 36.06
CA LEU A 418 -6.31 8.61 36.11
C LEU A 418 -5.53 9.28 37.25
N GLY A 419 -6.08 10.33 37.89
CA GLY A 419 -5.35 11.25 38.76
C GLY A 419 -4.76 10.62 40.04
N GLU A 420 -5.26 9.47 40.46
CA GLU A 420 -4.73 8.71 41.60
C GLU A 420 -3.48 7.88 41.23
N HIS A 421 -3.12 7.83 39.93
CA HIS A 421 -1.96 7.11 39.41
C HIS A 421 -0.99 8.05 38.70
N ASN A 422 0.28 7.66 38.63
CA ASN A 422 1.27 8.39 37.86
C ASN A 422 1.13 8.05 36.36
N VAL A 423 0.91 9.06 35.53
CA VAL A 423 0.81 8.93 34.06
C VAL A 423 2.18 9.20 33.46
N ASP A 424 2.88 8.13 33.05
CA ASP A 424 4.25 8.25 32.51
C ASP A 424 4.26 8.76 31.07
N LYS A 425 3.23 8.41 30.30
CA LYS A 425 3.11 8.71 28.88
C LYS A 425 1.65 8.88 28.56
N GLN A 426 1.31 9.91 27.79
CA GLN A 426 -0.04 10.11 27.29
C GLN A 426 0.03 10.74 25.90
N MET A 427 -0.77 10.22 24.98
CA MET A 427 -0.97 10.82 23.66
C MET A 427 -2.45 10.73 23.31
N THR A 428 -2.98 11.80 22.74
CA THR A 428 -4.36 11.85 22.27
C THR A 428 -4.42 12.55 20.92
N ASP A 429 -5.30 12.05 20.07
CA ASP A 429 -5.61 12.65 18.77
C ASP A 429 -7.11 12.46 18.48
N SER A 430 -7.65 13.27 17.58
CA SER A 430 -9.07 13.26 17.22
C SER A 430 -9.28 13.43 15.73
N ARG A 431 -10.27 12.72 15.18
CA ARG A 431 -10.61 12.74 13.75
C ARG A 431 -12.12 12.67 13.61
N GLY A 432 -12.74 13.77 13.18
CA GLY A 432 -14.20 13.89 13.13
C GLY A 432 -14.82 13.71 14.51
N ASP A 433 -15.78 12.78 14.62
CA ASP A 433 -16.57 12.54 15.83
C ASP A 433 -15.89 11.59 16.84
N VAL A 434 -14.73 11.02 16.50
CA VAL A 434 -14.03 10.02 17.31
C VAL A 434 -12.66 10.55 17.74
N ALA A 435 -12.32 10.32 19.00
CA ALA A 435 -11.02 10.63 19.58
C ALA A 435 -10.42 9.37 20.22
N TYR A 436 -9.09 9.29 20.18
CA TYR A 436 -8.31 8.18 20.68
C TYR A 436 -7.32 8.70 21.73
N LEU A 437 -7.35 8.12 22.92
CA LEU A 437 -6.41 8.41 23.99
C LEU A 437 -5.66 7.13 24.36
N MET A 438 -4.34 7.23 24.40
CA MET A 438 -3.47 6.19 24.95
C MET A 438 -2.69 6.75 26.12
N ALA A 439 -2.65 6.04 27.25
CA ALA A 439 -1.89 6.43 28.43
C ALA A 439 -1.19 5.21 29.06
N ASP A 440 0.08 5.34 29.38
CA ASP A 440 0.81 4.39 30.23
C ASP A 440 0.80 4.92 31.66
N ILE A 441 0.29 4.12 32.59
CA ILE A 441 0.25 4.43 34.02
C ILE A 441 1.09 3.43 34.82
N SER A 442 1.81 3.91 35.83
CA SER A 442 2.67 3.11 36.69
C SER A 442 2.05 2.81 38.06
N ASN A 443 2.62 1.80 38.73
CA ASN A 443 2.27 1.37 40.09
C ASN A 443 0.81 0.91 40.24
N VAL A 444 0.30 0.17 39.25
CA VAL A 444 -1.09 -0.30 39.22
C VAL A 444 -1.16 -1.76 39.65
N ASN A 445 -1.95 -2.06 40.68
CA ASN A 445 -2.24 -3.45 41.08
C ASN A 445 -3.48 -3.98 40.35
N GLN A 446 -3.69 -5.29 40.37
CA GLN A 446 -4.80 -5.93 39.64
C GLN A 446 -6.20 -5.44 40.06
N ARG A 447 -6.38 -5.01 41.31
CA ARG A 447 -7.65 -4.39 41.78
C ARG A 447 -7.86 -3.01 41.18
N ASP A 448 -6.79 -2.24 41.04
CA ASP A 448 -6.81 -0.90 40.49
C ASP A 448 -7.16 -0.95 39.00
N ILE A 449 -6.69 -1.99 38.28
CA ILE A 449 -7.05 -2.21 36.88
C ILE A 449 -8.55 -2.36 36.69
N SER A 450 -9.22 -3.20 37.50
CA SER A 450 -10.68 -3.38 37.43
C SER A 450 -11.42 -2.08 37.75
N SER A 451 -10.96 -1.34 38.76
CA SER A 451 -11.56 -0.06 39.15
C SER A 451 -11.44 0.97 38.03
N LEU A 452 -10.23 1.14 37.48
CA LEU A 452 -9.96 2.06 36.38
C LEU A 452 -10.78 1.72 35.13
N TYR A 453 -10.85 0.44 34.77
CA TYR A 453 -11.67 -0.02 33.65
C TYR A 453 -13.14 0.35 33.85
N ASN A 454 -13.72 0.05 35.01
CA ASN A 454 -15.12 0.35 35.30
C ASN A 454 -15.38 1.87 35.31
N SER A 455 -14.50 2.66 35.92
CA SER A 455 -14.64 4.13 35.97
C SER A 455 -14.57 4.77 34.58
N LEU A 456 -13.74 4.24 33.67
CA LEU A 456 -13.69 4.68 32.28
C LEU A 456 -14.91 4.22 31.49
N GLU A 457 -15.41 3.01 31.74
CA GLU A 457 -16.61 2.48 31.09
C GLU A 457 -17.88 3.27 31.46
N ASP A 458 -17.96 3.78 32.70
CA ASP A 458 -19.09 4.59 33.18
C ASP A 458 -19.16 6.00 32.57
N LEU A 459 -18.11 6.43 31.87
CA LEU A 459 -18.13 7.73 31.18
C LEU A 459 -19.07 7.66 29.96
N GLY A 460 -20.15 8.45 29.96
CA GLY A 460 -21.13 8.47 28.87
C GLY A 460 -20.60 8.88 27.49
N SER A 461 -19.36 9.38 27.39
CA SER A 461 -18.68 9.67 26.12
C SER A 461 -17.92 8.46 25.53
N ARG A 462 -17.84 7.35 26.27
CA ARG A 462 -17.08 6.15 25.91
C ARG A 462 -17.64 5.49 24.65
N VAL A 463 -16.76 5.25 23.70
CA VAL A 463 -16.98 4.34 22.57
C VAL A 463 -16.45 2.97 22.93
N ARG A 464 -15.19 2.88 23.37
CA ARG A 464 -14.56 1.62 23.79
C ARG A 464 -13.36 1.85 24.70
N THR A 465 -13.22 1.03 25.74
CA THR A 465 -12.03 1.00 26.60
C THR A 465 -11.27 -0.31 26.42
N ARG A 466 -9.93 -0.25 26.40
CA ARG A 466 -9.07 -1.43 26.48
C ARG A 466 -7.97 -1.16 27.49
N VAL A 467 -7.64 -2.19 28.25
CA VAL A 467 -6.53 -2.16 29.20
C VAL A 467 -5.57 -3.30 28.87
N LEU A 468 -4.32 -2.95 28.63
CA LEU A 468 -3.23 -3.85 28.24
C LEU A 468 -2.18 -3.87 29.36
N TYR A 469 -1.72 -5.05 29.78
CA TYR A 469 -0.81 -5.22 30.92
C TYR A 469 0.27 -6.28 30.68
#